data_AF-A0A553FX86-F1
#
_entry.id   AF-A0A553FX86-F1
#
_cell.length_a   1.000
_cell.length_b   1.000
_cell.length_c   1.000
_cell.angle_alpha   90.00
_cell.angle_beta   90.00
_cell.angle_gamma   90.00
#
_symmetry.space_group_name_H-M   'P 1'
#
loop_
_entity.id
_entity.type
_entity.pdbx_description
1 polymer ?
#
loop_
_entity_poly.entity_id
_entity_poly.type
_entity_poly.pdbx_seq_one_letter_code
_entity_poly.pdbx_strand_id
1 'polypeptide(L)'
;MKAILFFLLVLPQLIFAQNRGLWKEGSPNTRASVRWQDVKLNRKELNSEALSVILSDIKKNGRAKFSIPYPSGGEMTFDVRPSNLLSKAVQEKNPDIQTFKGYSKNGELARINLTSAGLHAIVFSKDDTIYLDPVSYGMICM
;
A
#
# COMPACT_ATOMS: atom_id res chain seq x y z
N MET A 1 -9.37 44.92 32.64
CA MET A 1 -8.40 43.81 32.48
C MET A 1 -9.04 42.46 32.83
N LYS A 2 -9.99 41.93 32.03
CA LYS A 2 -10.51 40.55 32.19
C LYS A 2 -10.95 39.87 30.89
N ALA A 3 -10.94 40.58 29.75
CA ALA A 3 -11.45 40.06 28.47
C ALA A 3 -10.38 39.48 27.52
N ILE A 4 -9.11 39.41 27.94
CA ILE A 4 -8.01 38.92 27.08
C ILE A 4 -7.64 37.46 27.41
N LEU A 5 -8.11 36.91 28.55
CA LEU A 5 -7.65 35.60 29.02
C LEU A 5 -8.44 34.40 28.48
N PHE A 6 -9.53 34.62 27.73
CA PHE A 6 -10.36 33.51 27.22
C PHE A 6 -10.07 33.12 25.76
N PHE A 7 -9.28 33.90 25.03
CA PHE A 7 -8.99 33.61 23.62
C PHE A 7 -7.78 32.68 23.41
N LEU A 8 -7.01 32.39 24.45
CA LEU A 8 -5.78 31.58 24.38
C LEU A 8 -6.00 30.07 24.63
N LEU A 9 -7.22 29.63 24.91
CA LEU A 9 -7.52 28.24 25.28
C LEU A 9 -8.14 27.37 24.18
N VAL A 10 -8.39 27.94 22.98
CA VAL A 10 -9.00 27.19 21.85
C VAL A 10 -7.97 26.82 20.76
N LEU A 11 -6.71 27.26 20.89
CA LEU A 11 -5.67 27.07 19.87
C LEU A 11 -5.01 25.67 19.75
N PRO A 12 -5.15 24.67 20.65
CA PRO A 12 -4.46 23.39 20.44
C PRO A 12 -5.30 22.31 19.69
N GLN A 13 -6.53 22.58 19.23
CA GLN A 13 -7.35 21.54 18.59
C GLN A 13 -7.13 21.36 17.08
N LEU A 14 -6.19 22.10 16.47
CA LEU A 14 -5.77 21.89 15.08
C LEU A 14 -4.59 20.93 14.95
N ILE A 15 -4.42 20.01 15.90
CA ILE A 15 -3.64 18.79 15.63
C ILE A 15 -4.53 17.93 14.72
N PHE A 16 -4.53 18.26 13.43
CA PHE A 16 -5.01 17.34 12.41
C PHE A 16 -4.31 16.01 12.67
N ALA A 17 -5.10 14.98 12.98
CA ALA A 17 -4.62 13.62 13.00
C ALA A 17 -3.97 13.37 11.64
N GLN A 18 -2.64 13.37 11.59
CA GLN A 18 -1.87 12.96 10.42
C GLN A 18 -2.00 11.44 10.30
N ASN A 19 -3.20 10.94 10.04
CA ASN A 19 -3.38 9.58 9.61
C ASN A 19 -2.88 9.50 8.17
N ARG A 20 -1.55 9.50 8.02
CA ARG A 20 -0.86 9.24 6.76
C ARG A 20 -0.97 7.75 6.48
N GLY A 21 -2.18 7.29 6.19
CA GLY A 21 -2.43 5.91 5.76
C GLY A 21 -1.54 5.53 4.58
N LEU A 22 -1.40 4.21 4.35
CA LEU A 22 -0.62 3.68 3.25
C LEU A 22 -1.16 4.14 1.88
N TRP A 23 -2.47 4.41 1.82
CA TRP A 23 -3.18 4.76 0.59
C TRP A 23 -3.79 6.15 0.68
N LYS A 24 -3.72 6.88 -0.43
CA LYS A 24 -4.48 8.11 -0.68
C LYS A 24 -5.36 7.92 -1.91
N GLU A 25 -6.43 8.69 -2.04
CA GLU A 25 -7.25 8.69 -3.26
C GLU A 25 -6.41 9.14 -4.46
N GLY A 26 -6.41 8.36 -5.55
CA GLY A 26 -5.73 8.74 -6.78
C GLY A 26 -6.63 9.56 -7.70
N SER A 27 -6.03 10.47 -8.48
CA SER A 27 -6.75 11.21 -9.52
C SER A 27 -7.38 10.26 -10.56
N PRO A 28 -8.67 10.42 -10.93
CA PRO A 28 -9.24 9.70 -12.05
C PRO A 28 -8.64 10.20 -13.37
N ASN A 29 -7.66 9.48 -13.91
CA ASN A 29 -7.20 9.69 -15.29
C ASN A 29 -8.04 8.81 -16.23
N THR A 30 -8.83 9.45 -17.10
CA THR A 30 -9.86 8.86 -17.99
C THR A 30 -9.32 7.98 -19.14
N ARG A 31 -8.10 7.44 -19.06
CA ARG A 31 -7.46 6.65 -20.12
C ARG A 31 -6.97 5.26 -19.69
N ALA A 32 -7.52 4.69 -18.63
CA ALA A 32 -7.47 3.23 -18.49
C ALA A 32 -8.50 2.65 -19.48
N SER A 33 -8.08 2.40 -20.72
CA SER A 33 -8.91 1.75 -21.74
C SER A 33 -9.40 0.41 -21.19
N VAL A 34 -10.67 0.34 -20.84
CA VAL A 34 -11.31 -0.83 -20.26
C VAL A 34 -11.43 -1.89 -21.36
N ARG A 35 -10.41 -2.74 -21.49
CA ARG A 35 -10.44 -3.93 -22.36
C ARG A 35 -11.26 -5.08 -21.75
N TRP A 36 -11.63 -4.97 -20.47
CA TRP A 36 -12.35 -5.98 -19.71
C TRP A 36 -13.49 -5.32 -18.93
N GLN A 37 -14.73 -5.57 -19.36
CA GLN A 37 -15.92 -4.90 -18.83
C GLN A 37 -16.24 -5.28 -17.36
N ASP A 38 -15.65 -6.38 -16.88
CA ASP A 38 -15.90 -6.91 -15.52
C ASP A 38 -14.85 -6.50 -14.47
N VAL A 39 -13.86 -5.67 -14.81
CA VAL A 39 -12.81 -5.26 -13.87
C VAL A 39 -13.24 -4.02 -13.09
N LYS A 40 -13.50 -4.17 -11.79
CA LYS A 40 -13.71 -3.05 -10.86
C LYS A 40 -12.38 -2.34 -10.60
N LEU A 41 -12.24 -1.11 -11.12
CA LEU A 41 -11.04 -0.30 -10.95
C LEU A 41 -11.15 0.56 -9.68
N ASN A 42 -10.22 0.38 -8.75
CA ASN A 42 -10.04 1.26 -7.60
C ASN A 42 -8.58 1.79 -7.60
N ARG A 43 -8.40 3.05 -8.01
CA ARG A 43 -7.07 3.66 -8.07
C ARG A 43 -6.72 4.33 -6.74
N LYS A 44 -5.61 3.90 -6.14
CA LYS A 44 -5.01 4.54 -4.98
C LYS A 44 -3.60 5.02 -5.29
N GLU A 45 -3.21 6.10 -4.63
CA GLU A 45 -1.82 6.56 -4.58
C GLU A 45 -1.13 5.94 -3.36
N LEU A 46 0.05 5.36 -3.59
CA LEU A 46 0.85 4.73 -2.55
C LEU A 46 1.69 5.79 -1.82
N ASN A 47 1.53 5.85 -0.50
CA ASN A 47 2.30 6.74 0.35
C ASN A 47 3.69 6.14 0.63
N SER A 48 4.73 6.67 -0.03
CA SER A 48 6.11 6.18 0.10
C SER A 48 6.67 6.31 1.52
N GLU A 49 6.28 7.33 2.26
CA GLU A 49 6.73 7.53 3.64
C GLU A 49 6.12 6.46 4.56
N ALA A 50 4.81 6.23 4.47
CA ALA A 50 4.13 5.17 5.21
C ALA A 50 4.68 3.78 4.84
N LEU A 51 4.95 3.55 3.55
CA LEU A 51 5.58 2.30 3.10
C LEU A 51 6.96 2.11 3.74
N SER A 52 7.80 3.15 3.79
CA SER A 52 9.14 3.05 4.37
C SER A 52 9.13 2.69 5.86
N VAL A 53 8.14 3.18 6.60
CA VAL A 53 7.89 2.79 8.00
C VAL A 53 7.54 1.31 8.10
N ILE A 54 6.63 0.81 7.26
CA ILE A 54 6.26 -0.61 7.23
C ILE A 54 7.47 -1.50 6.88
N LEU A 55 8.26 -1.12 5.87
CA LEU A 55 9.45 -1.86 5.49
C LEU A 55 10.49 -1.90 6.62
N SER A 56 10.64 -0.79 7.35
CA SER A 56 11.53 -0.72 8.52
C SER A 56 11.03 -1.62 9.65
N ASP A 57 9.72 -1.68 9.88
CA ASP A 57 9.09 -2.57 10.86
C ASP A 57 9.32 -4.04 10.49
N ILE A 58 9.14 -4.40 9.23
CA ILE A 58 9.44 -5.75 8.73
C ILE A 58 10.92 -6.12 8.95
N LYS A 59 11.85 -5.20 8.66
CA LYS A 59 13.28 -5.43 8.88
C LYS A 59 13.62 -5.65 10.35
N LYS A 60 12.96 -4.92 11.26
CA LYS A 60 13.21 -4.99 12.70
C LYS A 60 12.54 -6.19 13.36
N ASN A 61 11.29 -6.45 13.02
CA ASN A 61 10.39 -7.38 13.71
C ASN A 61 10.08 -8.65 12.91
N GLY A 62 10.57 -8.76 11.66
CA GLY A 62 10.32 -9.88 10.76
C GLY A 62 8.91 -9.95 10.19
N ARG A 63 8.03 -9.03 10.59
CA ARG A 63 6.63 -8.92 10.16
C ARG A 63 6.10 -7.50 10.36
N ALA A 64 5.03 -7.16 9.65
CA ALA A 64 4.27 -5.92 9.87
C ALA A 64 2.82 -6.07 9.40
N LYS A 65 1.99 -5.07 9.69
CA LYS A 65 0.67 -4.94 9.07
C LYS A 65 0.80 -4.22 7.73
N PHE A 66 0.12 -4.75 6.72
CA PHE A 66 0.05 -4.17 5.38
C PHE A 66 -1.39 -4.15 4.91
N SER A 67 -1.90 -2.99 4.52
CA SER A 67 -3.26 -2.86 4.00
C SER A 67 -3.26 -2.88 2.46
N ILE A 68 -4.25 -3.52 1.87
CA ILE A 68 -4.45 -3.57 0.40
C ILE A 68 -5.86 -3.04 0.12
N PRO A 69 -6.02 -2.05 -0.78
CA PRO A 69 -7.33 -1.52 -1.12
C PRO A 69 -8.19 -2.58 -1.79
N TYR A 70 -9.46 -2.65 -1.40
CA TYR A 70 -10.41 -3.57 -2.01
C TYR A 70 -11.10 -2.91 -3.20
N PRO A 71 -11.40 -3.62 -4.31
CA PRO A 71 -11.98 -3.02 -5.50
C PRO A 71 -13.33 -2.32 -5.28
N SER A 72 -14.16 -2.82 -4.35
CA SER A 72 -15.44 -2.17 -4.00
C SER A 72 -15.30 -1.04 -2.97
N GLY A 73 -14.08 -0.66 -2.59
CA GLY A 73 -13.78 0.33 -1.56
C GLY A 73 -13.36 -0.29 -0.23
N GLY A 74 -12.75 0.52 0.64
CA GLY A 74 -12.13 0.05 1.89
C GLY A 74 -10.77 -0.63 1.67
N GLU A 75 -10.23 -1.21 2.74
CA GLU A 75 -8.92 -1.86 2.76
C GLU A 75 -8.98 -3.20 3.53
N MET A 76 -8.24 -4.19 3.05
CA MET A 76 -8.01 -5.46 3.73
C MET A 76 -6.62 -5.45 4.37
N THR A 77 -6.53 -5.80 5.65
CA THR A 77 -5.27 -5.81 6.40
C THR A 77 -4.68 -7.21 6.48
N PHE A 78 -3.39 -7.33 6.17
CA PHE A 78 -2.60 -8.55 6.21
C PHE A 78 -1.48 -8.45 7.21
N ASP A 79 -1.18 -9.57 7.86
CA ASP A 79 0.08 -9.74 8.58
C ASP A 79 1.12 -10.30 7.61
N VAL A 80 2.07 -9.46 7.21
CA VAL A 80 3.06 -9.79 6.17
C VAL A 80 4.41 -10.07 6.77
N ARG A 81 5.13 -11.00 6.15
CA ARG A 81 6.53 -11.33 6.45
C ARG A 81 7.32 -11.45 5.15
N PRO A 82 8.66 -11.28 5.19
CA PRO A 82 9.51 -11.56 4.03
C PRO A 82 9.28 -12.99 3.55
N SER A 83 9.19 -13.17 2.24
CA SER A 83 9.10 -14.50 1.64
C SER A 83 10.09 -14.57 0.50
N ASN A 84 11.26 -15.16 0.70
CA ASN A 84 12.21 -15.27 -0.39
C ASN A 84 11.70 -16.28 -1.44
N LEU A 85 11.10 -15.78 -2.51
CA LEU A 85 10.65 -16.58 -3.65
C LEU A 85 11.74 -16.72 -4.71
N LEU A 86 12.81 -15.94 -4.60
CA LEU A 86 13.90 -15.91 -5.56
C LEU A 86 15.00 -16.90 -5.13
N SER A 87 15.63 -17.53 -6.12
CA SER A 87 16.87 -18.23 -5.86
C SER A 87 17.95 -17.24 -5.43
N LYS A 88 18.96 -17.71 -4.69
CA LYS A 88 20.06 -16.85 -4.23
C LYS A 88 20.71 -16.07 -5.38
N ALA A 89 20.97 -16.74 -6.51
CA ALA A 89 21.57 -16.12 -7.69
C ALA A 89 20.67 -15.05 -8.35
N VAL A 90 19.34 -15.20 -8.28
CA VAL A 90 18.40 -14.20 -8.83
C VAL A 90 18.26 -13.01 -7.88
N GLN A 91 18.23 -13.25 -6.56
CA GLN A 91 18.20 -12.19 -5.57
C GLN A 91 19.48 -11.34 -5.57
N GLU A 92 20.65 -11.96 -5.76
CA GLU A 92 21.94 -11.25 -5.89
C GLU A 92 21.96 -10.32 -7.10
N LYS A 93 21.30 -10.71 -8.21
CA LYS A 93 21.20 -9.88 -9.41
C LYS A 93 20.11 -8.80 -9.32
N ASN A 94 19.12 -8.97 -8.45
CA ASN A 94 17.98 -8.07 -8.30
C ASN A 94 17.74 -7.74 -6.82
N PRO A 95 18.69 -7.05 -6.17
CA PRO A 95 18.60 -6.74 -4.73
C PRO A 95 17.48 -5.76 -4.39
N ASP A 96 16.94 -5.04 -5.38
CA ASP A 96 15.81 -4.12 -5.24
C ASP A 96 14.46 -4.85 -5.11
N ILE A 97 14.37 -6.11 -5.58
CA ILE A 97 13.16 -6.91 -5.47
C ILE A 97 12.98 -7.40 -4.03
N GLN A 98 11.93 -6.91 -3.39
CA GLN A 98 11.50 -7.36 -2.07
C GLN A 98 10.16 -8.06 -2.18
N THR A 99 10.07 -9.26 -1.63
CA THR A 99 8.88 -10.13 -1.74
C THR A 99 8.35 -10.49 -0.36
N PHE A 100 7.03 -10.42 -0.22
CA PHE A 100 6.34 -10.65 1.04
C PHE A 100 5.15 -11.58 0.84
N LYS A 101 4.86 -12.32 1.90
CA LYS A 101 3.67 -13.17 2.01
C LYS A 101 2.94 -12.81 3.28
N GLY A 102 1.62 -12.65 3.20
CA GLY A 102 0.81 -12.37 4.37
C GLY A 102 -0.55 -13.04 4.35
N TYR A 103 -1.16 -13.04 5.53
CA TYR A 103 -2.50 -13.59 5.73
C TYR A 103 -3.40 -12.56 6.42
N SER A 104 -4.65 -12.46 5.99
CA SER A 104 -5.67 -11.66 6.67
C SER A 104 -6.14 -12.36 7.95
N LYS A 105 -6.90 -11.65 8.79
CA LYS A 105 -7.55 -12.28 9.97
C LYS A 105 -8.49 -13.43 9.57
N ASN A 106 -9.05 -13.37 8.36
CA ASN A 106 -9.99 -14.36 7.83
C ASN A 106 -9.30 -15.49 7.04
N GLY A 107 -7.95 -15.48 6.97
CA GLY A 107 -7.16 -16.52 6.32
C GLY A 107 -6.88 -16.28 4.83
N GLU A 108 -7.25 -15.12 4.28
CA GLU A 108 -6.99 -14.77 2.87
C GLU A 108 -5.49 -14.56 2.65
N LEU A 109 -4.99 -15.00 1.51
CA LEU A 109 -3.55 -14.97 1.21
C LEU A 109 -3.20 -13.76 0.35
N ALA A 110 -2.24 -12.95 0.79
CA ALA A 110 -1.60 -11.94 -0.03
C ALA A 110 -0.17 -12.34 -0.42
N ARG A 111 0.17 -12.12 -1.69
CA ARG A 111 1.54 -12.12 -2.22
C ARG A 111 1.85 -10.71 -2.71
N ILE A 112 2.91 -10.12 -2.19
CA ILE A 112 3.27 -8.73 -2.44
C ILE A 112 4.70 -8.68 -2.94
N ASN A 113 4.92 -7.96 -4.04
CA ASN A 113 6.24 -7.72 -4.61
C ASN A 113 6.45 -6.21 -4.70
N LEU A 114 7.56 -5.72 -4.16
CA LEU A 114 8.02 -4.36 -4.34
C LEU A 114 9.27 -4.42 -5.23
N THR A 115 9.20 -3.73 -6.36
CA THR A 115 10.30 -3.62 -7.33
C THR A 115 10.52 -2.15 -7.68
N SER A 116 11.55 -1.87 -8.48
CA SER A 116 11.76 -0.56 -9.10
C SER A 116 10.57 -0.10 -9.98
N ALA A 117 9.75 -1.02 -10.49
CA ALA A 117 8.53 -0.69 -11.25
C ALA A 117 7.33 -0.30 -10.36
N GLY A 118 7.42 -0.55 -9.05
CA GLY A 118 6.38 -0.21 -8.09
C GLY A 118 5.93 -1.40 -7.25
N LEU A 119 4.78 -1.22 -6.62
CA LEU A 119 4.15 -2.22 -5.75
C LEU A 119 3.15 -3.04 -6.54
N HIS A 120 3.35 -4.36 -6.53
CA HIS A 120 2.43 -5.34 -7.08
C HIS A 120 1.89 -6.23 -5.96
N ALA A 121 0.61 -6.58 -6.01
CA ALA A 121 0.06 -7.57 -5.09
C ALA A 121 -1.03 -8.43 -5.74
N ILE A 122 -1.11 -9.68 -5.29
CA ILE A 122 -2.21 -10.58 -5.59
C ILE A 122 -2.81 -11.03 -4.25
N VAL A 123 -4.12 -10.85 -4.10
CA VAL A 123 -4.89 -11.38 -2.98
C VAL A 123 -5.80 -12.49 -3.48
N PHE A 124 -5.68 -13.66 -2.86
CA PHE A 124 -6.61 -14.76 -3.01
C PHE A 124 -7.65 -14.65 -1.90
N SER A 125 -8.81 -14.07 -2.21
CA SER A 125 -9.95 -14.04 -1.30
C SER A 125 -10.84 -15.26 -1.53
N LYS A 126 -11.93 -15.40 -0.75
CA LYS A 126 -12.89 -16.49 -0.92
C LYS A 126 -13.70 -16.36 -2.21
N ASP A 127 -14.02 -15.14 -2.57
CA ASP A 127 -14.99 -14.83 -3.63
C ASP A 127 -14.30 -14.36 -4.91
N ASP A 128 -13.13 -13.70 -4.79
CA ASP A 128 -12.45 -13.02 -5.88
C ASP A 128 -10.91 -13.18 -5.81
N THR A 129 -10.23 -12.89 -6.92
CA THR A 129 -8.78 -12.62 -6.92
C THR A 129 -8.55 -11.15 -7.21
N ILE A 130 -7.85 -10.45 -6.31
CA ILE A 130 -7.58 -9.02 -6.43
C ILE A 130 -6.16 -8.85 -6.94
N TYR A 131 -6.02 -8.06 -7.99
CA TYR A 131 -4.74 -7.63 -8.53
C TYR A 131 -4.52 -6.15 -8.22
N LEU A 132 -3.38 -5.84 -7.61
CA LEU A 132 -2.90 -4.49 -7.42
C LEU A 132 -1.67 -4.32 -8.30
N ASP A 133 -1.77 -3.45 -9.29
CA ASP A 133 -0.70 -3.16 -10.23
C ASP A 133 -0.47 -1.64 -10.34
N PRO A 134 0.79 -1.20 -10.50
CA PRO A 134 1.10 0.20 -10.75
C PRO A 134 0.55 0.62 -12.11
N VAL A 135 -0.12 1.78 -12.16
CA VAL A 135 -0.73 2.26 -13.41
C VAL A 135 0.31 2.77 -14.42
N SER A 136 1.43 3.29 -13.94
CA SER A 136 2.55 3.71 -14.79
C SER A 136 3.79 2.94 -14.38
N TYR A 137 4.26 2.06 -15.26
CA TYR A 137 5.66 1.67 -15.28
C TYR A 137 6.47 2.93 -15.56
N GLY A 138 7.57 3.14 -14.83
CA GLY A 138 8.45 4.29 -15.04
C GLY A 138 8.70 4.50 -16.54
N MET A 139 8.41 5.71 -17.02
CA MET A 139 8.79 6.14 -18.37
C MET A 139 10.31 5.98 -18.49
N ILE A 140 10.75 4.91 -19.14
CA ILE A 140 12.05 4.87 -19.79
C ILE A 140 11.78 5.23 -21.24
N CYS A 141 11.71 6.53 -21.52
CA CYS A 141 12.12 7.00 -22.84
C CYS A 141 13.64 7.05 -22.80
N MET A 142 14.30 6.11 -23.48
CA MET A 142 15.61 6.38 -24.07
C MET A 142 15.39 7.06 -25.41
#